data_AF-A0A834DZF0-F1
#
_entry.id   AF-A0A834DZF0-F1
#
_cell.length_a   1.000
_cell.length_b   1.000
_cell.length_c   1.000
_cell.angle_alpha   90.00
_cell.angle_beta   90.00
_cell.angle_gamma   90.00
#
_symmetry.space_group_name_H-M   'P 1'
#
loop_
_entity.id
_entity.type
_entity.pdbx_description
1 polymer ?
#
loop_
_entity_poly.entity_id
_entity_poly.type
_entity_poly.pdbx_seq_one_letter_code
_entity_poly.pdbx_strand_id
1 'polypeptide(L)'
;MVTEDKYEVSSDPEANIIISSCAEPRIRVTVSVTSSLMREDPSMDRGMEVPDPGDVLNPEKCLQSLAALRHAKWFQARASGLQPCVIVIRVFRDLCQRVAPWGALPAWAMELLVEKAVSSAKGPLSPGDAVRRVLECVASGMLLTDGPGLQDPCERDQTDVLRPMTPQEREDITASAQHALRMLAFRQIHKILGMDPLPPPRSRPGLRFRKRAREADEAEEGPRKQASPAEKGLVSGLAPPAPNGT
;
A
#
# COMPACT_ATOMS: atom_id res chain seq x y z
N MET A 1 8.83 -31.28 -21.26
CA MET A 1 7.61 -31.99 -20.80
C MET A 1 6.41 -31.21 -21.29
N VAL A 2 5.53 -31.83 -22.06
CA VAL A 2 4.21 -31.28 -22.42
C VAL A 2 3.22 -31.99 -21.49
N THR A 3 2.38 -31.25 -20.76
CA THR A 3 1.38 -31.87 -19.86
C THR A 3 0.16 -32.32 -20.67
N GLU A 4 -0.56 -33.33 -20.19
CA GLU A 4 -1.80 -33.83 -20.84
C GLU A 4 -3.04 -32.96 -20.55
N ASP A 5 -2.84 -31.79 -19.95
CA ASP A 5 -3.93 -30.91 -19.52
C ASP A 5 -4.68 -30.35 -20.74
N LYS A 6 -6.01 -30.32 -20.65
CA LYS A 6 -6.88 -29.71 -21.65
C LYS A 6 -7.06 -28.22 -21.35
N TYR A 7 -6.98 -27.41 -22.41
CA TYR A 7 -7.19 -25.97 -22.36
C TYR A 7 -8.24 -25.55 -23.38
N GLU A 8 -9.03 -24.55 -23.01
CA GLU A 8 -9.97 -23.88 -23.90
C GLU A 8 -9.28 -22.66 -24.52
N VAL A 9 -9.27 -22.57 -25.85
CA VAL A 9 -8.63 -21.47 -26.59
C VAL A 9 -9.68 -20.71 -27.38
N SER A 10 -9.76 -19.39 -27.16
CA SER A 10 -10.67 -18.50 -27.87
C SER A 10 -9.96 -17.22 -28.29
N SER A 11 -10.42 -16.57 -29.36
CA SER A 11 -10.01 -15.21 -29.74
C SER A 11 -11.05 -14.20 -29.28
N ASP A 12 -10.62 -13.06 -28.76
CA ASP A 12 -11.48 -11.93 -28.40
C ASP A 12 -11.52 -10.89 -29.55
N PRO A 13 -12.57 -10.05 -29.70
CA PRO A 13 -12.63 -9.00 -30.72
C PRO A 13 -11.47 -7.99 -30.63
N GLU A 14 -10.78 -7.95 -29.49
CA GLU A 14 -9.58 -7.14 -29.26
C GLU A 14 -8.27 -7.78 -29.75
N ALA A 15 -8.34 -8.84 -30.57
CA ALA A 15 -7.18 -9.55 -31.14
C ALA A 15 -6.26 -10.24 -30.13
N ASN A 16 -6.79 -10.58 -28.95
CA ASN A 16 -6.10 -11.39 -27.96
C ASN A 16 -6.45 -12.87 -28.12
N ILE A 17 -5.48 -13.75 -27.86
CA ILE A 17 -5.72 -15.19 -27.72
C ILE A 17 -5.90 -15.47 -26.23
N ILE A 18 -7.06 -15.98 -25.84
CA ILE A 18 -7.39 -16.34 -24.46
C ILE A 18 -7.24 -17.86 -24.31
N ILE A 19 -6.42 -18.27 -23.36
CA ILE A 19 -6.19 -19.68 -23.01
C ILE A 19 -6.70 -19.87 -21.57
N SER A 20 -7.71 -20.73 -21.38
CA SER A 20 -8.30 -20.99 -20.07
C SER A 20 -8.10 -22.45 -19.65
N SER A 21 -7.73 -22.68 -18.38
CA SER A 21 -7.71 -24.03 -17.80
C SER A 21 -9.14 -24.55 -17.64
N CYS A 22 -9.31 -25.85 -17.85
CA CYS A 22 -10.60 -26.52 -17.65
C CYS A 22 -10.82 -26.97 -16.20
N ALA A 23 -9.76 -27.07 -15.39
CA ALA A 23 -9.81 -27.47 -13.99
C ALA A 23 -9.87 -26.25 -13.05
N GLU A 24 -10.46 -26.43 -11.87
CA GLU A 24 -10.50 -25.42 -10.82
C GLU A 24 -9.22 -25.39 -9.97
N PRO A 25 -8.71 -24.20 -9.58
CA PRO A 25 -9.22 -22.87 -9.95
C PRO A 25 -8.94 -22.56 -11.43
N ARG A 26 -9.92 -21.95 -12.12
CA ARG A 26 -9.78 -21.58 -13.54
C ARG A 26 -8.72 -20.50 -13.69
N ILE A 27 -7.59 -20.85 -14.32
CA ILE A 27 -6.53 -19.93 -14.70
C ILE A 27 -6.82 -19.48 -16.13
N ARG A 28 -6.81 -18.16 -16.35
CA ARG A 28 -6.92 -17.56 -17.68
C ARG A 28 -5.61 -16.85 -18.01
N VAL A 29 -5.05 -17.17 -19.17
CA VAL A 29 -3.89 -16.51 -19.76
C VAL A 29 -4.34 -15.77 -20.99
N THR A 30 -4.06 -14.47 -21.05
CA THR A 30 -4.30 -13.64 -22.24
C THR A 30 -2.98 -13.44 -22.96
N VAL A 31 -2.90 -13.87 -24.21
CA VAL A 31 -1.76 -13.64 -25.10
C VAL A 31 -2.11 -12.49 -26.02
N SER A 32 -1.46 -11.35 -25.81
CA SER A 32 -1.61 -10.17 -26.65
C SER A 32 -0.57 -10.15 -27.76
N VAL A 33 -1.03 -10.01 -29.00
CA VAL A 33 -0.18 -9.97 -30.19
C VAL A 33 0.07 -8.52 -30.58
N THR A 34 1.34 -8.16 -30.81
CA THR A 34 1.72 -6.82 -31.24
C THR A 34 3.04 -6.86 -32.01
N SER A 35 3.40 -5.77 -32.68
CA SER A 35 4.64 -5.62 -33.46
C SER A 35 5.31 -4.29 -33.12
N SER A 36 6.64 -4.25 -33.09
CA SER A 36 7.39 -3.00 -32.87
C SER A 36 7.10 -1.94 -33.94
N LEU A 37 6.71 -2.37 -35.15
CA LEU A 37 6.32 -1.50 -36.26
C LEU A 37 5.09 -0.63 -35.93
N MET A 38 4.24 -1.05 -34.98
CA MET A 38 3.05 -0.31 -34.58
C MET A 38 3.35 1.04 -33.91
N ARG A 39 4.61 1.29 -33.50
CA ARG A 39 5.06 2.57 -32.91
C ARG A 39 5.86 3.43 -33.90
N GLU A 40 6.10 2.94 -35.11
CA GLU A 40 6.84 3.68 -36.13
C GLU A 40 5.87 4.58 -36.91
N ASP A 41 6.31 5.80 -37.25
CA ASP A 41 5.49 6.68 -38.06
C ASP A 41 5.34 6.08 -39.47
N PRO A 42 4.12 5.92 -39.99
CA PRO A 42 3.89 5.36 -41.33
C PRO A 42 4.49 6.23 -42.45
N SER A 43 4.96 7.44 -42.13
CA SER A 43 5.67 8.33 -43.06
C SER A 43 7.14 7.97 -43.27
N MET A 44 7.73 7.14 -42.40
CA MET A 44 9.13 6.73 -42.46
C MET A 44 9.35 5.45 -43.27
N ASP A 45 8.30 4.68 -43.53
CA ASP A 45 8.39 3.42 -44.28
C ASP A 45 7.72 3.56 -45.66
N ARG A 46 8.52 3.91 -46.68
CA ARG A 46 8.06 4.14 -48.06
C ARG A 46 8.01 2.87 -48.92
N GLY A 47 8.14 1.68 -48.33
CA GLY A 47 8.33 0.43 -49.08
C GLY A 47 7.37 -0.72 -48.77
N MET A 48 6.48 -0.60 -47.78
CA MET A 48 5.63 -1.72 -47.34
C MET A 48 4.27 -1.71 -48.07
N GLU A 49 3.87 -2.88 -48.59
CA GLU A 49 2.51 -3.10 -49.10
C GLU A 49 1.51 -2.75 -47.98
N VAL A 50 0.55 -1.87 -48.30
CA VAL A 50 -0.49 -1.47 -47.34
C VAL A 50 -1.31 -2.72 -46.99
N PRO A 51 -1.27 -3.21 -45.73
CA PRO A 51 -2.02 -4.40 -45.35
C PRO A 51 -3.53 -4.14 -45.53
N ASP A 52 -4.29 -5.17 -45.88
CA ASP A 52 -5.75 -5.08 -45.96
C ASP A 52 -6.30 -4.59 -44.61
N PRO A 53 -7.03 -3.46 -44.56
CA PRO A 53 -7.58 -2.91 -43.31
C PRO A 53 -8.40 -3.92 -42.50
N GLY A 54 -8.97 -4.96 -43.14
CA GLY A 54 -9.73 -6.01 -42.46
C GLY A 54 -8.89 -7.02 -41.67
N ASP A 55 -7.58 -7.10 -41.92
CA ASP A 55 -6.67 -8.10 -41.31
C ASP A 55 -5.67 -7.48 -40.31
N VAL A 56 -5.77 -6.16 -40.07
CA VAL A 56 -4.89 -5.44 -39.14
C VAL A 56 -5.50 -5.43 -37.74
N LEU A 57 -4.71 -5.86 -36.76
CA LEU A 57 -5.10 -5.78 -35.34
C LEU A 57 -5.32 -4.33 -34.90
N ASN A 58 -6.20 -4.12 -33.92
CA ASN A 58 -6.48 -2.78 -33.40
C ASN A 58 -5.18 -2.07 -32.97
N PRO A 59 -4.80 -0.94 -33.62
CA PRO A 59 -3.54 -0.27 -33.35
C PRO A 59 -3.38 0.18 -31.90
N GLU A 60 -4.46 0.63 -31.26
CA GLU A 60 -4.45 1.08 -29.87
C GLU A 60 -4.13 -0.07 -28.91
N LYS A 61 -4.72 -1.25 -29.14
CA LYS A 61 -4.46 -2.46 -28.32
C LYS A 61 -3.05 -2.98 -28.52
N CYS A 62 -2.55 -2.92 -29.75
CA CYS A 62 -1.15 -3.24 -30.06
C CYS A 62 -0.19 -2.32 -29.29
N LEU A 63 -0.47 -1.02 -29.26
CA LEU A 63 0.33 -0.03 -28.53
C LEU A 63 0.26 -0.22 -27.02
N GLN A 64 -0.92 -0.52 -26.46
CA GLN A 64 -1.09 -0.87 -25.04
C GLN A 64 -0.28 -2.11 -24.66
N SER A 65 -0.26 -3.13 -25.52
CA SER A 65 0.53 -4.34 -25.33
C SER A 65 2.04 -4.07 -25.35
N LEU A 66 2.50 -3.19 -26.24
CA LEU A 66 3.89 -2.73 -26.26
C LEU A 66 4.26 -1.92 -25.01
N ALA A 67 3.33 -1.10 -24.50
CA ALA A 67 3.54 -0.36 -23.24
C ALA A 67 3.65 -1.34 -22.07
N ALA A 68 2.75 -2.32 -21.96
CA ALA A 68 2.81 -3.36 -20.93
C ALA A 68 4.13 -4.16 -20.98
N LEU A 69 4.62 -4.48 -22.19
CA LEU A 69 5.92 -5.12 -22.36
C LEU A 69 7.08 -4.24 -21.85
N ARG A 70 7.03 -2.92 -22.09
CA ARG A 70 8.03 -1.98 -21.54
C ARG A 70 7.94 -1.91 -20.02
N HIS A 71 6.74 -1.82 -19.46
CA HIS A 71 6.53 -1.80 -18.01
C HIS A 71 7.10 -3.07 -17.35
N ALA A 72 6.85 -4.25 -17.95
CA ALA A 72 7.40 -5.51 -17.46
C ALA A 72 8.93 -5.54 -17.48
N LYS A 73 9.56 -5.07 -18.57
CA LYS A 73 11.02 -4.94 -18.66
C LYS A 73 11.59 -3.97 -17.63
N TRP A 74 10.95 -2.81 -17.46
CA TRP A 74 11.31 -1.83 -16.45
C TRP A 74 11.18 -2.42 -15.04
N PHE A 75 10.09 -3.13 -14.74
CA PHE A 75 9.84 -3.73 -13.44
C PHE A 75 10.91 -4.77 -13.09
N GLN A 76 11.27 -5.61 -14.06
CA GLN A 76 12.36 -6.58 -13.90
C GLN A 76 13.68 -5.88 -13.60
N ALA A 77 14.00 -4.79 -14.32
CA ALA A 77 15.26 -4.08 -14.19
C ALA A 77 15.36 -3.18 -12.93
N ARG A 78 14.24 -2.65 -12.44
CA ARG A 78 14.23 -1.58 -11.42
C ARG A 78 13.58 -1.99 -10.11
N ALA A 79 12.48 -2.72 -10.15
CA ALA A 79 11.70 -3.05 -8.94
C ALA A 79 12.00 -4.45 -8.39
N SER A 80 12.22 -5.45 -9.25
CA SER A 80 12.30 -6.85 -8.84
C SER A 80 13.47 -7.17 -7.90
N GLY A 81 14.62 -6.54 -8.13
CA GLY A 81 15.81 -6.67 -7.28
C GLY A 81 15.85 -5.72 -6.08
N LEU A 82 14.95 -4.73 -6.02
CA LEU A 82 14.94 -3.70 -4.98
C LEU A 82 14.20 -4.21 -3.75
N GLN A 83 14.90 -4.64 -2.70
CA GLN A 83 14.25 -5.06 -1.46
C GLN A 83 13.90 -3.84 -0.58
N PRO A 84 12.67 -3.74 -0.01
CA PRO A 84 11.55 -4.68 -0.03
C PRO A 84 10.43 -4.33 -1.05
N CYS A 85 10.76 -3.72 -2.19
CA CYS A 85 9.81 -3.14 -3.14
C CYS A 85 8.65 -4.09 -3.54
N VAL A 86 8.97 -5.32 -3.96
CA VAL A 86 7.95 -6.28 -4.44
C VAL A 86 6.91 -6.63 -3.38
N ILE A 87 7.33 -6.83 -2.12
CA ILE A 87 6.36 -7.15 -1.05
C ILE A 87 5.51 -5.93 -0.69
N VAL A 88 6.08 -4.72 -0.78
CA VAL A 88 5.35 -3.47 -0.56
C VAL A 88 4.32 -3.25 -1.67
N ILE A 89 4.68 -3.49 -2.94
CA ILE A 89 3.75 -3.46 -4.08
C ILE A 89 2.56 -4.39 -3.84
N ARG A 90 2.78 -5.60 -3.30
CA ARG A 90 1.69 -6.53 -2.98
C ARG A 90 0.75 -5.97 -1.90
N VAL A 91 1.29 -5.34 -0.87
CA VAL A 91 0.50 -4.68 0.18
C VAL A 91 -0.33 -3.53 -0.38
N PHE A 92 0.26 -2.68 -1.23
CA PHE A 92 -0.48 -1.56 -1.85
C PHE A 92 -1.50 -2.03 -2.88
N ARG A 93 -1.23 -3.10 -3.62
CA ARG A 93 -2.21 -3.71 -4.53
C ARG A 93 -3.45 -4.19 -3.79
N ASP A 94 -3.27 -4.84 -2.64
CA ASP A 94 -4.38 -5.22 -1.75
C ASP A 94 -5.10 -3.98 -1.16
N LEU A 95 -4.36 -2.95 -0.76
CA LEU A 95 -4.95 -1.69 -0.30
C LEU A 95 -5.84 -1.03 -1.37
N CYS A 96 -5.37 -0.97 -2.62
CA CYS A 96 -6.13 -0.46 -3.76
C CYS A 96 -7.42 -1.24 -4.02
N GLN A 97 -7.45 -2.54 -3.71
CA GLN A 97 -8.65 -3.37 -3.85
C GLN A 97 -9.65 -3.15 -2.72
N ARG A 98 -9.17 -2.93 -1.49
CA ARG A 98 -10.02 -2.84 -0.29
C ARG A 98 -10.51 -1.43 0.04
N VAL A 99 -9.76 -0.39 -0.34
CA VAL A 99 -10.00 0.98 0.11
C VAL A 99 -10.29 1.87 -1.08
N ALA A 100 -11.54 2.34 -1.20
CA ALA A 100 -12.06 3.04 -2.38
C ALA A 100 -11.17 4.21 -2.87
N PRO A 101 -10.68 5.15 -2.02
CA PRO A 101 -9.74 6.19 -2.45
C PRO A 101 -8.47 5.68 -3.15
N TRP A 102 -8.00 4.49 -2.78
CA TRP A 102 -6.81 3.89 -3.38
C TRP A 102 -7.12 3.15 -4.69
N GLY A 103 -8.38 2.78 -4.93
CA GLY A 103 -8.80 2.08 -6.13
C GLY A 103 -8.71 2.91 -7.41
N ALA A 104 -8.70 4.25 -7.28
CA ALA A 104 -8.51 5.17 -8.40
C ALA A 104 -7.05 5.21 -8.91
N LEU A 105 -6.08 4.78 -8.09
CA LEU A 105 -4.67 4.80 -8.47
C LEU A 105 -4.39 3.73 -9.53
N PRO A 106 -3.93 4.09 -10.75
CA PRO A 106 -3.61 3.11 -11.77
C PRO A 106 -2.53 2.12 -11.29
N ALA A 107 -2.66 0.84 -11.64
CA ALA A 107 -1.75 -0.21 -11.18
C ALA A 107 -0.28 0.12 -11.51
N TRP A 108 -0.03 0.65 -12.70
CA TRP A 108 1.31 1.09 -13.12
C TRP A 108 1.83 2.27 -12.29
N ALA A 109 0.98 3.26 -12.01
CA ALA A 109 1.33 4.40 -11.16
C ALA A 109 1.68 3.95 -9.72
N MET A 110 0.95 2.97 -9.19
CA MET A 110 1.24 2.37 -7.88
C MET A 110 2.61 1.65 -7.87
N GLU A 111 2.93 0.88 -8.91
CA GLU A 111 4.24 0.20 -9.00
C GLU A 111 5.40 1.20 -9.08
N LEU A 112 5.26 2.25 -9.90
CA LEU A 112 6.21 3.35 -9.99
C LEU A 112 6.37 4.12 -8.69
N LEU A 113 5.25 4.42 -8.02
CA LEU A 113 5.21 5.11 -6.73
C LEU A 113 6.01 4.33 -5.69
N VAL A 114 5.75 3.03 -5.56
CA VAL A 114 6.44 2.19 -4.57
C VAL A 114 7.92 2.08 -4.89
N GLU A 115 8.30 1.85 -6.15
CA GLU A 115 9.71 1.80 -6.55
C GLU A 115 10.43 3.10 -6.22
N LYS A 116 9.91 4.26 -6.67
CA LYS A 116 10.54 5.57 -6.41
C LYS A 116 10.64 5.90 -4.93
N ALA A 117 9.61 5.56 -4.16
CA ALA A 117 9.65 5.74 -2.72
C ALA A 117 10.77 4.89 -2.10
N VAL A 118 10.88 3.61 -2.46
CA VAL A 118 11.90 2.71 -1.89
C VAL A 118 13.31 3.05 -2.40
N SER A 119 13.49 3.32 -3.69
CA SER A 119 14.81 3.56 -4.30
C SER A 119 15.42 4.91 -3.91
N SER A 120 14.59 5.90 -3.56
CA SER A 120 15.06 7.20 -3.05
C SER A 120 15.48 7.19 -1.57
N ALA A 121 15.35 6.06 -0.87
CA ALA A 121 15.73 5.97 0.53
C ALA A 121 17.25 6.03 0.72
N LYS A 122 17.71 6.69 1.78
CA LYS A 122 19.16 6.83 2.08
C LYS A 122 19.83 5.52 2.51
N GLY A 123 19.06 4.47 2.74
CA GLY A 123 19.54 3.17 3.17
C GLY A 123 18.46 2.10 3.10
N PRO A 124 18.81 0.83 3.42
CA PRO A 124 17.86 -0.28 3.38
C PRO A 124 16.67 -0.04 4.31
N LEU A 125 15.47 -0.36 3.83
CA LEU A 125 14.24 -0.24 4.58
C LEU A 125 13.72 -1.61 5.01
N SER A 126 13.17 -1.68 6.22
CA SER A 126 12.28 -2.79 6.56
C SER A 126 10.97 -2.68 5.75
N PRO A 127 10.24 -3.78 5.53
CA PRO A 127 8.95 -3.71 4.84
C PRO A 127 7.98 -2.71 5.47
N GLY A 128 7.94 -2.61 6.80
CA GLY A 128 7.08 -1.67 7.53
C GLY A 128 7.51 -0.21 7.32
N ASP A 129 8.81 0.07 7.30
CA ASP A 129 9.32 1.42 7.04
C ASP A 129 9.13 1.82 5.57
N ALA A 130 9.23 0.86 4.65
CA ALA A 130 8.93 1.09 3.23
C ALA A 130 7.45 1.41 3.00
N VAL A 131 6.53 0.69 3.64
CA VAL A 131 5.09 1.05 3.62
C VAL A 131 4.86 2.45 4.17
N ARG A 132 5.48 2.79 5.32
CA ARG A 132 5.40 4.14 5.89
C ARG A 132 5.89 5.19 4.88
N ARG A 133 7.04 4.96 4.25
CA ARG A 133 7.63 5.89 3.30
C ARG A 133 6.75 6.13 2.08
N VAL A 134 6.14 5.09 1.52
CA VAL A 134 5.18 5.26 0.41
C VAL A 134 4.00 6.13 0.84
N LEU A 135 3.45 5.88 2.02
CA LEU A 135 2.37 6.71 2.57
C LEU A 135 2.82 8.16 2.80
N GLU A 136 4.05 8.39 3.27
CA GLU A 136 4.65 9.73 3.42
C GLU A 136 4.72 10.46 2.08
N CYS A 137 5.18 9.79 1.02
CA CYS A 137 5.25 10.35 -0.32
C CYS A 137 3.87 10.74 -0.88
N VAL A 138 2.83 9.92 -0.66
CA VAL A 138 1.47 10.27 -1.09
C VAL A 138 0.89 11.40 -0.24
N ALA A 139 1.02 11.31 1.08
CA ALA A 139 0.48 12.27 2.03
C ALA A 139 1.08 13.68 1.90
N SER A 140 2.31 13.79 1.37
CA SER A 140 2.96 15.06 1.07
C SER A 140 2.38 15.77 -0.16
N GLY A 141 1.36 15.19 -0.82
CA GLY A 141 0.70 15.77 -1.97
C GLY A 141 1.38 15.50 -3.31
N MET A 142 2.26 14.49 -3.41
CA MET A 142 2.96 14.17 -4.67
C MET A 142 2.02 13.90 -5.85
N LEU A 143 0.83 13.37 -5.58
CA LEU A 143 -0.15 13.00 -6.61
C LEU A 143 -1.16 14.11 -6.93
N LEU A 144 -1.14 15.23 -6.19
CA LEU A 144 -2.03 16.37 -6.43
C LEU A 144 -1.75 17.00 -7.80
N THR A 145 -2.71 17.76 -8.32
CA THR A 145 -2.60 18.38 -9.66
C THR A 145 -1.49 19.43 -9.75
N ASP A 146 -1.17 20.07 -8.63
CA ASP A 146 -0.05 21.01 -8.45
C ASP A 146 1.20 20.33 -7.85
N GLY A 147 1.12 19.03 -7.59
CA GLY A 147 2.23 18.23 -7.10
C GLY A 147 3.26 17.90 -8.19
N PRO A 148 4.42 17.36 -7.81
CA PRO A 148 5.46 16.95 -8.76
C PRO A 148 5.02 15.83 -9.73
N GLY A 149 3.96 15.07 -9.40
CA GLY A 149 3.40 14.03 -10.25
C GLY A 149 4.27 12.78 -10.39
N LEU A 150 3.88 11.89 -11.31
CA LEU A 150 4.62 10.67 -11.64
C LEU A 150 4.81 10.58 -13.15
N GLN A 151 6.04 10.77 -13.60
CA GLN A 151 6.40 10.61 -15.00
C GLN A 151 6.63 9.12 -15.35
N ASP A 152 6.10 8.68 -16.50
CA ASP A 152 6.34 7.36 -17.05
C ASP A 152 7.78 7.22 -17.59
N PRO A 153 8.62 6.35 -17.01
CA PRO A 153 9.98 6.11 -17.52
C PRO A 153 10.02 5.23 -18.78
N CYS A 154 8.88 4.65 -19.20
CA CYS A 154 8.78 3.78 -20.37
C CYS A 154 8.33 4.52 -21.64
N GLU A 155 7.92 5.78 -21.52
CA GLU A 155 7.55 6.63 -22.64
C GLU A 155 8.65 7.63 -23.02
N ARG A 156 8.70 7.98 -24.31
CA ARG A 156 9.70 8.93 -24.83
C ARG A 156 9.33 10.36 -24.44
N ASP A 157 8.05 10.70 -24.58
CA ASP A 157 7.51 12.01 -24.23
C ASP A 157 7.20 12.08 -22.74
N GLN A 158 7.15 13.30 -22.19
CA GLN A 158 6.76 13.52 -20.80
C GLN A 158 5.30 13.14 -20.57
N THR A 159 5.09 11.91 -20.11
CA THR A 159 3.77 11.30 -19.90
C THR A 159 3.50 11.18 -18.41
N ASP A 160 2.45 11.85 -17.90
CA ASP A 160 1.99 11.67 -16.53
C ASP A 160 1.15 10.39 -16.41
N VAL A 161 1.59 9.42 -15.60
CA VAL A 161 0.86 8.16 -15.38
C VAL A 161 -0.42 8.35 -14.57
N LEU A 162 -0.58 9.51 -13.93
CA LEU A 162 -1.77 9.86 -13.14
C LEU A 162 -2.84 10.54 -14.00
N ARG A 163 -2.63 10.72 -15.30
CA ARG A 163 -3.60 11.32 -16.23
C ARG A 163 -5.03 10.77 -16.13
N PRO A 164 -5.26 9.45 -15.89
CA PRO A 164 -6.62 8.93 -15.74
C PRO A 164 -7.35 9.39 -14.48
N MET A 165 -6.64 9.90 -13.47
CA MET A 165 -7.21 10.32 -12.20
C MET A 165 -7.73 11.76 -12.26
N THR A 166 -8.95 11.95 -11.78
CA THR A 166 -9.56 13.25 -11.55
C THR A 166 -8.88 14.00 -10.40
N PRO A 167 -9.02 15.35 -10.32
CA PRO A 167 -8.52 16.13 -9.19
C PRO A 167 -9.07 15.64 -7.84
N GLN A 168 -10.37 15.29 -7.78
CA GLN A 168 -10.99 14.79 -6.56
C GLN A 168 -10.39 13.46 -6.10
N GLU A 169 -10.16 12.50 -7.01
CA GLU A 169 -9.52 11.23 -6.66
C GLU A 169 -8.09 11.42 -6.13
N ARG A 170 -7.36 12.41 -6.67
CA ARG A 170 -6.01 12.77 -6.19
C ARG A 170 -6.05 13.40 -4.80
N GLU A 171 -7.07 14.20 -4.48
CA GLU A 171 -7.29 14.72 -3.13
C GLU A 171 -7.68 13.59 -2.15
N ASP A 172 -8.60 12.72 -2.54
CA ASP A 172 -9.12 11.63 -1.71
C ASP A 172 -8.01 10.64 -1.33
N ILE A 173 -7.17 10.24 -2.28
CA ILE A 173 -6.03 9.36 -1.98
C ILE A 173 -5.00 10.05 -1.08
N THR A 174 -4.78 11.36 -1.26
CA THR A 174 -3.86 12.14 -0.44
C THR A 174 -4.37 12.22 1.01
N ALA A 175 -5.65 12.56 1.20
CA ALA A 175 -6.30 12.60 2.51
C ALA A 175 -6.31 11.21 3.18
N SER A 176 -6.56 10.15 2.40
CA SER A 176 -6.50 8.76 2.87
C SER A 176 -5.09 8.38 3.35
N ALA A 177 -4.05 8.73 2.59
CA ALA A 177 -2.66 8.51 2.98
C ALA A 177 -2.27 9.28 4.26
N GLN A 178 -2.68 10.54 4.39
CA GLN A 178 -2.48 11.34 5.61
C GLN A 178 -3.15 10.71 6.84
N HIS A 179 -4.33 10.12 6.67
CA HIS A 179 -4.99 9.36 7.75
C HIS A 179 -4.23 8.07 8.09
N ALA A 180 -3.81 7.32 7.07
CA ALA A 180 -3.03 6.10 7.25
C ALA A 180 -1.70 6.34 7.98
N LEU A 181 -0.99 7.44 7.69
CA LEU A 181 0.21 7.81 8.43
C LEU A 181 -0.04 8.07 9.91
N ARG A 182 -1.13 8.77 10.24
CA ARG A 182 -1.52 8.97 11.64
C ARG A 182 -1.78 7.62 12.31
N MET A 183 -2.48 6.70 11.65
CA MET A 183 -2.65 5.33 12.16
C MET A 183 -1.33 4.61 12.39
N LEU A 184 -0.35 4.73 11.48
CA LEU A 184 0.99 4.18 11.67
C LEU A 184 1.70 4.76 12.90
N ALA A 185 1.64 6.08 13.08
CA ALA A 185 2.25 6.77 14.22
C ALA A 185 1.67 6.28 15.56
N PHE A 186 0.37 5.98 15.59
CA PHE A 186 -0.32 5.41 16.75
C PHE A 186 -0.31 3.87 16.80
N ARG A 187 0.58 3.21 16.03
CA ARG A 187 0.78 1.75 16.01
C ARG A 187 -0.47 0.95 15.59
N GLN A 188 -1.32 1.53 14.75
CA GLN A 188 -2.54 0.93 14.24
C GLN A 188 -2.39 0.40 12.80
N ILE A 189 -1.21 -0.10 12.44
CA ILE A 189 -0.94 -0.62 11.09
C ILE A 189 -1.90 -1.75 10.68
N HIS A 190 -2.36 -2.56 11.63
CA HIS A 190 -3.32 -3.64 11.40
C HIS A 190 -4.63 -3.14 10.76
N LYS A 191 -5.07 -1.92 11.07
CA LYS A 191 -6.26 -1.30 10.44
C LYS A 191 -6.02 -0.98 8.96
N ILE A 192 -4.83 -0.49 8.62
CA ILE A 192 -4.44 -0.22 7.22
C ILE A 192 -4.39 -1.53 6.42
N LEU A 193 -3.83 -2.57 7.03
CA LEU A 193 -3.72 -3.91 6.46
C LEU A 193 -5.03 -4.69 6.45
N GLY A 194 -6.12 -4.16 7.04
CA GLY A 194 -7.41 -4.85 7.09
C GLY A 194 -7.37 -6.17 7.86
N MET A 195 -6.56 -6.24 8.92
CA MET A 195 -6.35 -7.45 9.72
C MET A 195 -6.50 -7.17 11.22
N ASP A 196 -6.68 -8.23 12.00
CA ASP A 196 -6.62 -8.15 13.46
C ASP A 196 -5.20 -7.81 13.94
N PRO A 197 -5.08 -7.11 15.08
CA PRO A 197 -3.79 -6.84 15.68
C PRO A 197 -3.10 -8.16 16.05
N LEU A 198 -1.84 -8.30 15.62
CA LEU A 198 -1.03 -9.46 16.00
C LEU A 198 -0.86 -9.52 17.53
N PRO A 199 -0.79 -10.72 18.12
CA PRO A 199 -0.51 -10.87 19.53
C PRO A 199 0.77 -10.12 19.92
N PRO A 200 0.82 -9.48 21.11
CA PRO A 200 2.02 -8.81 21.56
C PRO A 200 3.18 -9.82 21.57
N PRO A 201 4.39 -9.42 21.13
CA PRO A 201 5.54 -10.31 21.15
C PRO A 201 5.71 -10.85 22.56
N ARG A 202 5.80 -12.20 22.71
CA ARG A 202 6.17 -12.81 23.99
C ARG A 202 7.44 -12.11 24.46
N SER A 203 7.33 -11.41 25.59
CA SER A 203 8.42 -10.57 26.10
C SER A 203 9.67 -11.43 26.21
N ARG A 204 10.66 -11.20 25.34
CA ARG A 204 12.02 -11.61 25.66
C ARG A 204 12.40 -10.80 26.90
N PRO A 205 12.75 -11.44 28.03
CA PRO A 205 13.21 -10.69 29.19
C PRO A 205 14.53 -10.01 28.79
N GLY A 206 14.51 -8.70 28.52
CA GLY A 206 15.74 -7.98 28.18
C GLY A 206 15.59 -6.57 27.61
N LEU A 207 14.55 -6.24 26.86
CA LEU A 207 14.41 -4.90 26.26
C LEU A 207 13.20 -4.18 26.84
N ARG A 208 13.41 -3.52 27.99
CA ARG A 208 12.44 -2.62 28.60
C ARG A 208 12.24 -1.42 27.68
N PHE A 209 11.23 -1.48 26.82
CA PHE A 209 10.64 -0.27 26.23
C PHE A 209 10.09 0.58 27.37
N ARG A 210 10.80 1.63 27.76
CA ARG A 210 10.31 2.67 28.67
C ARG A 210 9.07 3.32 28.02
N LYS A 211 7.88 2.89 28.43
CA LYS A 211 6.64 3.62 28.24
C LYS A 211 6.85 5.00 28.88
N ARG A 212 6.77 6.10 28.11
CA ARG A 212 6.64 7.44 28.71
C ARG A 212 5.32 7.44 29.49
N ALA A 213 5.39 7.74 30.78
CA ALA A 213 4.23 7.93 31.63
C ALA A 213 3.44 9.12 31.08
N ARG A 214 2.13 8.95 30.90
CA ARG A 214 1.19 10.05 30.72
C ARG A 214 1.08 10.76 32.06
N GLU A 215 1.40 12.03 32.11
CA GLU A 215 0.81 12.94 33.09
C GLU A 215 -0.60 13.24 32.60
N ALA A 216 -1.59 12.81 33.38
CA ALA A 216 -2.95 13.28 33.31
C ALA A 216 -3.36 13.46 34.77
N ASP A 217 -3.26 14.69 35.25
CA ASP A 217 -3.75 15.09 36.56
C ASP A 217 -4.98 15.98 36.37
N GLU A 218 -6.00 15.59 37.12
CA GLU A 218 -7.13 16.34 37.70
C GLU A 218 -8.14 17.10 36.81
N ALA A 219 -9.38 16.58 36.81
CA ALA A 219 -10.56 17.33 37.24
C ALA A 219 -11.76 16.36 37.45
N GLU A 220 -12.21 16.15 38.69
CA GLU A 220 -13.60 16.44 39.08
C GLU A 220 -13.84 16.26 40.58
N GLU A 221 -14.64 17.17 41.11
CA GLU A 221 -14.85 17.52 42.51
C GLU A 221 -16.24 17.03 43.00
N GLY A 222 -16.28 16.31 44.13
CA GLY A 222 -17.42 16.24 45.09
C GLY A 222 -18.50 15.14 44.91
N PRO A 223 -19.39 14.91 45.91
CA PRO A 223 -19.52 15.57 47.22
C PRO A 223 -19.55 14.63 48.45
N ARG A 224 -19.33 15.27 49.61
CA ARG A 224 -19.42 14.76 50.99
C ARG A 224 -20.83 14.31 51.38
N LYS A 225 -20.95 13.25 52.19
CA LYS A 225 -22.10 13.00 53.08
C LYS A 225 -21.64 12.71 54.51
N GLN A 226 -22.14 13.53 55.43
CA GLN A 226 -22.11 13.33 56.88
C GLN A 226 -23.18 12.32 57.29
N ALA A 227 -22.90 11.51 58.31
CA ALA A 227 -23.88 10.97 59.24
C ALA A 227 -23.21 10.79 60.61
N SER A 228 -23.92 11.21 61.66
CA SER A 228 -23.46 11.36 63.05
C SER A 228 -23.99 10.20 63.95
N PRO A 229 -23.93 10.22 65.30
CA PRO A 229 -23.16 9.28 66.12
C PRO A 229 -24.03 8.36 67.01
N ALA A 230 -23.42 7.34 67.63
CA ALA A 230 -24.03 6.64 68.78
C ALA A 230 -22.97 6.06 69.74
N GLU A 231 -23.14 6.37 71.02
CA GLU A 231 -22.41 5.93 72.21
C GLU A 231 -22.47 4.41 72.47
N LYS A 232 -21.46 3.85 73.16
CA LYS A 232 -21.57 3.37 74.56
C LYS A 232 -20.35 2.54 75.02
N GLY A 233 -19.86 2.89 76.23
CA GLY A 233 -19.14 2.04 77.20
C GLY A 233 -17.76 1.53 76.80
N LEU A 234 -16.78 1.28 77.68
CA LEU A 234 -16.71 1.19 79.13
C LEU A 234 -15.19 1.07 79.47
N VAL A 235 -14.68 1.88 80.41
CA VAL A 235 -13.72 1.57 81.52
C VAL A 235 -12.60 0.53 81.23
N SER A 236 -11.30 0.67 81.50
CA SER A 236 -10.48 1.37 82.53
C SER A 236 -8.99 1.30 82.13
N GLY A 237 -8.14 2.19 82.69
CA GLY A 237 -6.76 1.81 83.05
C GLY A 237 -5.66 2.84 82.75
N LEU A 238 -5.53 3.88 83.58
CA LEU A 238 -4.22 4.46 83.95
C LEU A 238 -3.39 3.36 84.67
N ALA A 239 -2.06 3.25 84.70
CA ALA A 239 -0.93 4.18 84.59
C ALA A 239 0.41 3.39 84.46
N PRO A 240 1.59 4.03 84.35
CA PRO A 240 2.87 3.54 83.75
C PRO A 240 3.97 3.26 84.82
N PRO A 241 5.32 3.42 84.61
CA PRO A 241 6.29 3.07 83.54
C PRO A 241 7.53 2.24 84.06
N ALA A 242 8.53 2.07 83.16
CA ALA A 242 10.01 2.05 83.40
C ALA A 242 10.72 0.70 83.73
N PRO A 243 12.07 0.61 83.65
CA PRO A 243 13.04 1.13 82.65
C PRO A 243 14.17 0.14 82.23
N ASN A 244 15.02 0.62 81.31
CA ASN A 244 16.48 0.38 81.14
C ASN A 244 17.03 -0.95 80.59
N GLY A 245 17.96 -0.80 79.63
CA GLY A 245 19.15 -1.64 79.56
C GLY A 245 19.79 -1.80 78.18
N THR A 246 20.73 -0.90 77.87
CA THR A 246 21.84 -0.98 76.87
C THR A 246 21.53 -1.18 75.39
#